data_AF-A0A7V5K9Q2-F1
#
_entry.id   AF-A0A7V5K9Q2-F1
#
_cell.length_a   1.000
_cell.length_b   1.000
_cell.length_c   1.000
_cell.angle_alpha   90.00
_cell.angle_beta   90.00
_cell.angle_gamma   90.00
#
_symmetry.space_group_name_H-M   'P 1'
#
loop_
_entity.id
_entity.type
_entity.pdbx_description
1 polymer ?
#
loop_
_entity_poly.entity_id
_entity_poly.type
_entity_poly.pdbx_seq_one_letter_code
_entity_poly.pdbx_strand_id
1 'polypeptide(L)'
;MFKFAAIFICIAAVASYINYRYIKLPSSIGLMIVGLIMSLVLIGLGTLGMDIEGPISEFLGKMDFGETLMKGMLSFLLFAGALKINLNDLAEQKFIIGILATAGVVTTAFIVGTVLYFILPLFDLPISYIYCLIFGALISPTDPVAVLGIM
;
A
#
# COMPACT_ATOMS: atom_id res chain seq x y z
N MET A 1 20.11 10.38 4.74
CA MET A 1 19.30 9.71 3.69
C MET A 1 19.88 8.35 3.27
N PHE A 2 21.13 8.26 2.78
CA PHE A 2 21.72 6.99 2.28
C PHE A 2 21.74 5.82 3.28
N LYS A 3 22.08 6.05 4.55
CA LYS A 3 22.09 4.99 5.59
C LYS A 3 20.70 4.37 5.82
N PHE A 4 19.65 5.21 5.79
CA PHE A 4 18.27 4.77 5.99
C PHE A 4 17.78 3.95 4.79
N ALA A 5 18.02 4.45 3.57
CA ALA A 5 17.72 3.72 2.35
C ALA A 5 18.45 2.35 2.33
N ALA A 6 19.71 2.30 2.74
CA ALA A 6 20.47 1.05 2.83
C ALA A 6 19.88 0.06 3.84
N ILE A 7 19.46 0.51 5.03
CA ILE A 7 18.80 -0.33 6.03
C ILE A 7 17.47 -0.88 5.49
N PHE A 8 16.64 -0.02 4.88
CA PHE A 8 15.37 -0.45 4.29
C PHE A 8 15.56 -1.42 3.12
N ILE A 9 16.52 -1.16 2.24
CA ILE A 9 16.86 -2.07 1.14
C ILE A 9 17.38 -3.40 1.69
N CYS A 10 18.21 -3.39 2.74
CA CYS A 10 18.67 -4.62 3.39
C CYS A 10 17.50 -5.42 3.99
N ILE A 11 16.62 -4.76 4.76
CA ILE A 11 15.45 -5.41 5.36
C ILE A 11 14.53 -5.97 4.26
N ALA A 12 14.24 -5.18 3.22
CA ALA A 12 13.43 -5.62 2.09
C ALA A 12 14.08 -6.77 1.32
N ALA A 13 15.41 -6.75 1.13
CA ALA A 13 16.15 -7.81 0.47
C ALA A 13 16.14 -9.10 1.28
N VAL A 14 16.36 -9.02 2.61
CA VAL A 14 16.28 -10.17 3.52
C VAL A 14 14.86 -10.72 3.55
N ALA A 15 13.84 -9.87 3.67
CA ALA A 15 12.43 -10.27 3.63
C ALA A 15 12.07 -10.94 2.31
N SER A 16 12.51 -10.38 1.17
CA SER A 16 12.30 -10.94 -0.16
C SER A 16 13.03 -12.28 -0.33
N TYR A 17 14.25 -12.41 0.20
CA TYR A 17 15.00 -13.66 0.19
C TYR A 17 14.32 -14.75 1.02
N ILE A 18 13.84 -14.42 2.23
CA ILE A 18 13.07 -15.34 3.08
C ILE A 18 11.78 -15.74 2.35
N ASN A 19 11.07 -14.78 1.74
CA ASN A 19 9.87 -15.05 0.97
C ASN A 19 10.15 -16.02 -0.19
N TYR A 20 11.20 -15.76 -0.98
CA TYR A 20 11.60 -16.61 -2.09
C TYR A 20 12.02 -18.02 -1.65
N ARG A 21 12.75 -18.14 -0.53
CA ARG A 21 13.32 -19.42 -0.08
C ARG A 21 12.31 -20.32 0.65
N TYR A 22 11.44 -19.75 1.49
CA TYR A 22 10.58 -20.54 2.40
C TYR A 22 9.08 -20.40 2.11
N ILE A 23 8.61 -19.22 1.75
CA ILE A 23 7.17 -18.90 1.69
C ILE A 23 6.60 -19.08 0.27
N LYS A 24 7.38 -18.80 -0.79
CA LYS A 24 7.02 -18.92 -2.21
C LYS A 24 5.72 -18.20 -2.61
N LEU A 25 5.33 -17.15 -1.89
CA LEU A 25 4.16 -16.34 -2.23
C LEU A 25 4.54 -15.23 -3.23
N PRO A 26 3.57 -14.70 -4.00
CA PRO A 26 3.76 -13.50 -4.82
C PRO A 26 4.46 -12.41 -4.01
N SER A 27 5.48 -11.78 -4.61
CA SER A 27 6.42 -10.88 -3.92
C SER A 27 5.74 -9.81 -3.07
N SER A 28 4.65 -9.21 -3.57
CA SER A 28 3.86 -8.20 -2.84
C SER A 28 3.21 -8.74 -1.57
N ILE A 29 2.63 -9.95 -1.62
CA ILE A 29 1.97 -10.58 -0.47
C ILE A 29 3.01 -11.00 0.57
N GLY A 30 4.13 -11.58 0.12
CA GLY A 30 5.21 -11.99 1.01
C GLY A 30 5.81 -10.82 1.80
N LEU A 31 6.05 -9.69 1.13
CA LEU A 31 6.58 -8.49 1.77
C LEU A 31 5.60 -7.91 2.79
N MET A 32 4.30 -7.89 2.47
CA MET A 32 3.24 -7.45 3.39
C MET A 32 3.21 -8.30 4.66
N ILE A 33 3.24 -9.63 4.53
CA ILE A 33 3.22 -10.55 5.68
C ILE A 33 4.45 -10.36 6.56
N VAL A 34 5.65 -10.25 5.97
CA VAL A 34 6.87 -10.01 6.74
C VAL A 34 6.82 -8.68 7.49
N GLY A 35 6.32 -7.62 6.85
CA GLY A 35 6.09 -6.32 7.49
C GLY A 35 5.11 -6.41 8.66
N LEU A 36 4.02 -7.16 8.50
CA LEU A 36 3.02 -7.37 9.53
C LEU A 36 3.56 -8.17 10.72
N ILE A 37 4.32 -9.24 10.47
CA ILE A 37 5.02 -10.00 11.51
C ILE A 37 6.02 -9.12 12.24
N MET A 38 6.83 -8.33 11.52
CA MET A 38 7.77 -7.38 12.13
C MET A 38 7.06 -6.37 13.02
N SER A 39 5.91 -5.84 12.58
CA SER A 39 5.09 -4.92 13.38
C SER A 39 4.58 -5.58 14.67
N LEU A 40 4.05 -6.81 14.58
CA LEU A 40 3.59 -7.57 15.75
C LEU A 40 4.72 -7.88 16.73
N VAL A 41 5.90 -8.26 16.22
CA VAL A 41 7.09 -8.51 17.04
C VAL A 41 7.52 -7.23 17.77
N LEU A 42 7.51 -6.08 17.09
CA LEU A 42 7.84 -4.79 17.69
C LEU A 42 6.89 -4.44 18.85
N ILE A 43 5.58 -4.60 18.63
CA ILE A 43 4.54 -4.34 19.65
C ILE A 43 4.74 -5.30 20.82
N GLY A 44 4.98 -6.59 20.55
CA GLY A 44 5.24 -7.59 21.60
C GLY A 44 6.47 -7.27 22.44
N LEU A 45 7.57 -6.84 21.80
CA LEU A 45 8.80 -6.43 22.49
C LEU A 45 8.58 -5.16 23.34
N GLY A 46 7.75 -4.22 22.88
CA GLY A 46 7.35 -3.03 23.66
C GLY A 46 6.59 -3.40 24.93
N THR A 47 5.67 -4.37 24.86
CA THR A 47 4.92 -4.83 26.06
C THR A 47 5.79 -5.55 27.10
N LEU A 48 6.97 -6.05 26.71
CA LEU A 48 7.95 -6.67 27.62
C LEU A 48 8.83 -5.64 28.36
N GLY A 49 8.58 -4.33 28.19
CA GLY A 49 9.28 -3.27 28.92
C GLY A 49 10.67 -2.93 28.37
N MET A 50 11.02 -3.40 27.16
CA MET A 50 12.19 -2.91 26.45
C MET A 50 11.86 -1.54 25.84
N ASP A 51 12.64 -0.52 26.18
CA ASP A 51 12.48 0.85 25.67
C ASP A 51 12.98 0.98 24.22
N ILE A 52 12.29 0.29 23.31
CA ILE A 52 12.59 0.28 21.88
C ILE A 52 11.74 1.34 21.14
N GLU A 53 10.67 1.84 21.76
CA GLU A 53 9.74 2.80 21.15
C GLU A 53 10.39 4.14 20.83
N GLY A 54 11.26 4.66 21.71
CA GLY A 54 11.96 5.93 21.52
C GLY A 54 12.89 5.93 20.28
N PRO A 55 13.87 5.01 20.20
CA PRO A 55 14.78 4.91 19.05
C PRO A 55 14.05 4.66 17.73
N ILE A 56 12.98 3.85 17.75
CA ILE A 56 12.19 3.52 16.56
C ILE A 56 11.37 4.73 16.10
N SER A 57 10.72 5.45 17.01
CA SER A 57 9.92 6.62 16.68
C SER A 57 10.79 7.76 16.15
N GLU A 58 12.00 7.94 16.69
CA GLU A 58 12.94 8.93 16.18
C GLU A 58 13.52 8.53 14.80
N PHE A 59 13.71 7.23 14.58
CA PHE A 59 14.14 6.67 13.29
C PHE A 59 13.06 6.82 12.20
N LEU A 60 11.79 6.60 12.55
CA LEU A 60 10.63 6.77 11.66
C LEU A 60 10.30 8.25 11.43
N GLY A 61 10.35 9.08 12.47
CA GLY A 61 10.02 10.52 12.39
C GLY A 61 11.03 11.35 11.59
N LYS A 62 12.28 10.87 11.44
CA LYS A 62 13.29 11.48 10.56
C LYS A 62 13.09 11.15 9.08
N MET A 63 12.14 10.27 8.76
CA MET A 63 11.85 9.83 7.41
C MET A 63 10.51 10.40 6.96
N ASP A 64 10.54 11.39 6.05
CA ASP A 64 9.35 11.75 5.30
C ASP A 64 9.12 10.72 4.18
N PHE A 65 8.76 9.50 4.59
CA PHE A 65 8.53 8.38 3.70
C PHE A 65 7.35 8.66 2.78
N GLY A 66 6.31 9.33 3.32
CA GLY A 66 5.15 9.78 2.56
C GLY A 66 5.57 10.72 1.43
N GLU A 67 6.33 11.77 1.73
CA GLU A 67 6.78 12.70 0.70
C GLU A 67 7.74 12.04 -0.32
N THR A 68 8.68 11.23 0.15
CA THR A 68 9.64 10.54 -0.72
C THR A 68 8.95 9.54 -1.66
N LEU A 69 7.98 8.78 -1.15
CA LEU A 69 7.21 7.84 -1.96
C LEU A 69 6.24 8.55 -2.89
N MET A 70 5.40 9.44 -2.35
CA MET A 70 4.31 10.05 -3.11
C MET A 70 4.83 11.04 -4.15
N LYS A 71 5.83 11.88 -3.82
CA LYS A 71 6.36 12.88 -4.76
C LYS A 71 7.51 12.33 -5.61
N GLY A 72 8.35 11.47 -5.03
CA GLY A 72 9.50 10.91 -5.73
C GLY A 72 9.16 9.62 -6.49
N MET A 73 8.98 8.52 -5.75
CA MET A 73 8.95 7.18 -6.33
C MET A 73 7.71 6.88 -7.18
N LEU A 74 6.53 7.36 -6.78
CA LEU A 74 5.26 7.08 -7.47
C LEU A 74 5.28 7.60 -8.93
N SER A 75 5.81 8.79 -9.16
CA SER A 75 5.94 9.38 -10.50
C SER A 75 6.77 8.49 -11.43
N PHE A 76 7.90 7.96 -10.95
CA PHE A 76 8.74 7.04 -11.71
C PHE A 76 8.08 5.67 -11.94
N LEU A 77 7.36 5.15 -10.94
CA LEU A 77 6.64 3.88 -11.06
C LEU A 77 5.49 3.97 -12.08
N LEU A 78 4.72 5.05 -12.05
CA LEU A 78 3.65 5.30 -13.02
C LEU A 78 4.21 5.48 -14.43
N PHE A 79 5.33 6.18 -14.58
CA PHE A 79 6.01 6.31 -15.86
C PHE A 79 6.53 4.97 -16.39
N ALA A 80 7.21 4.18 -15.55
CA ALA A 80 7.71 2.85 -15.91
C ALA A 80 6.56 1.88 -16.24
N GLY A 81 5.44 1.97 -15.53
CA GLY A 81 4.22 1.23 -15.82
C GLY A 81 3.66 1.59 -17.20
N ALA A 82 3.59 2.89 -17.51
CA ALA A 82 3.09 3.38 -18.80
C ALA A 82 3.96 2.93 -19.98
N LEU A 83 5.29 2.85 -19.84
CA LEU A 83 6.19 2.36 -20.90
C LEU A 83 5.98 0.89 -21.29
N LYS A 84 5.43 0.08 -20.39
CA LYS A 84 5.13 -1.34 -20.66
C LYS A 84 3.79 -1.54 -21.38
N ILE A 85 2.95 -0.51 -21.50
CA ILE A 85 1.61 -0.61 -22.09
C ILE A 85 1.70 -0.44 -23.61
N ASN A 86 1.11 -1.38 -24.34
CA ASN A 86 0.94 -1.26 -25.79
C ASN A 86 -0.20 -0.26 -26.09
N LEU A 87 0.14 0.84 -26.76
CA LEU A 87 -0.82 1.89 -27.11
C LEU A 87 -1.89 1.43 -28.09
N ASN A 88 -1.61 0.44 -28.94
CA ASN A 88 -2.58 -0.07 -29.90
C ASN A 88 -3.70 -0.83 -29.17
N ASP A 89 -3.34 -1.73 -28.26
CA ASP A 89 -4.30 -2.49 -27.44
C ASP A 89 -5.13 -1.56 -26.54
N LEU A 90 -4.49 -0.51 -26.00
CA LEU A 90 -5.16 0.52 -25.20
C LEU A 90 -6.18 1.32 -26.05
N ALA A 91 -5.83 1.64 -27.29
CA ALA A 91 -6.71 2.37 -28.20
C ALA A 91 -7.93 1.55 -28.62
N GLU A 92 -7.78 0.24 -28.80
CA GLU A 92 -8.89 -0.67 -29.09
C GLU A 92 -9.89 -0.76 -27.93
N GLN A 93 -9.41 -0.77 -26.69
CA GLN A 93 -10.24 -0.94 -25.48
C GLN A 93 -10.51 0.37 -24.70
N LYS A 94 -10.23 1.53 -25.31
CA LYS A 94 -10.25 2.85 -24.64
C LYS A 94 -11.57 3.18 -23.91
N PHE A 95 -12.70 2.74 -24.45
CA PHE A 95 -14.01 3.01 -23.84
C PHE A 95 -14.22 2.20 -22.56
N ILE A 96 -13.87 0.91 -22.59
CA ILE A 96 -14.00 0.02 -21.42
C ILE A 96 -13.06 0.48 -20.31
N ILE A 97 -11.79 0.73 -20.66
CA ILE A 97 -10.79 1.19 -19.70
C ILE A 97 -11.17 2.55 -19.13
N GLY A 98 -11.63 3.49 -19.96
CA GLY A 98 -12.07 4.81 -19.53
C GLY A 98 -13.23 4.74 -18.54
N ILE A 99 -14.25 3.91 -18.80
CA ILE A 99 -15.39 3.73 -17.90
C ILE A 99 -14.97 3.09 -16.58
N LEU A 100 -14.15 2.03 -16.62
CA LEU A 100 -13.66 1.36 -15.40
C LEU A 100 -12.82 2.30 -14.54
N ALA A 101 -11.90 3.06 -15.15
CA ALA A 101 -11.00 3.96 -14.45
C ALA A 101 -11.68 5.22 -13.89
N THR A 102 -12.85 5.60 -14.41
CA THR A 102 -13.58 6.80 -13.96
C THR A 102 -14.84 6.43 -13.20
N ALA A 103 -15.90 6.03 -13.90
CA ALA A 103 -17.19 5.70 -13.32
C ALA A 103 -17.09 4.51 -12.35
N GLY A 104 -16.30 3.49 -12.69
CA GLY A 104 -16.07 2.34 -11.81
C GLY A 104 -15.45 2.72 -10.48
N VAL A 105 -14.39 3.54 -10.50
CA VAL A 105 -13.71 4.03 -9.29
C VAL A 105 -14.63 4.92 -8.46
N VAL A 106 -15.31 5.90 -9.08
CA VAL A 106 -16.23 6.79 -8.34
C VAL A 106 -17.35 5.97 -7.68
N THR A 107 -17.97 5.06 -8.43
CA THR A 107 -19.07 4.24 -7.92
C THR A 107 -18.60 3.34 -6.77
N THR A 108 -17.43 2.72 -6.92
CA THR A 108 -16.85 1.86 -5.88
C THR A 108 -16.51 2.65 -4.62
N ALA A 109 -15.94 3.85 -4.75
CA ALA A 109 -15.66 4.73 -3.61
C ALA A 109 -16.94 5.07 -2.81
N PHE A 110 -18.04 5.39 -3.50
CA PHE A 110 -19.33 5.65 -2.84
C PHE A 110 -19.93 4.40 -2.22
N ILE A 111 -19.93 3.26 -2.92
CA ILE A 111 -20.45 2.00 -2.39
C ILE A 111 -19.70 1.63 -1.12
N VAL A 112 -18.37 1.57 -1.17
CA VAL A 112 -17.56 1.17 -0.03
C VAL A 112 -17.69 2.15 1.13
N GLY A 113 -17.64 3.47 0.86
CA GLY A 113 -17.81 4.49 1.90
C GLY A 113 -19.19 4.44 2.56
N THR A 114 -20.25 4.21 1.79
CA THR A 114 -21.62 4.07 2.33
C THR A 114 -21.77 2.80 3.16
N VAL A 115 -21.23 1.67 2.68
CA VAL A 115 -21.26 0.40 3.41
C VAL A 115 -20.52 0.54 4.75
N LEU A 116 -19.33 1.16 4.76
CA LEU A 116 -18.58 1.43 6.00
C LEU A 116 -19.36 2.33 6.96
N TYR A 117 -20.02 3.37 6.46
CA TYR A 117 -20.81 4.27 7.29
C TYR A 117 -21.95 3.56 8.05
N PHE A 118 -22.53 2.51 7.46
CA PHE A 118 -23.56 1.71 8.13
C PHE A 118 -22.98 0.59 9.02
N ILE A 119 -21.80 0.05 8.68
CA ILE A 119 -21.17 -1.04 9.45
C ILE A 119 -20.47 -0.52 10.71
N LEU A 120 -19.77 0.63 10.64
CA LEU A 120 -18.96 1.14 11.75
C LEU A 120 -19.76 1.45 13.03
N PRO A 121 -20.99 2.01 12.97
CA PRO A 121 -21.85 2.17 14.15
C PRO A 121 -22.18 0.85 14.85
N LEU A 122 -22.13 -0.28 14.15
CA LEU A 122 -22.37 -1.61 14.74
C LEU A 122 -21.24 -2.06 15.68
N PHE A 123 -20.09 -1.39 15.63
CA PHE A 123 -18.90 -1.62 16.47
C PHE A 123 -18.61 -0.45 17.42
N ASP A 124 -19.62 0.38 17.72
CA ASP A 124 -19.49 1.58 18.57
C ASP A 124 -18.48 2.62 18.04
N LEU A 125 -18.25 2.65 16.71
CA LEU A 125 -17.35 3.60 16.05
C LEU A 125 -18.16 4.59 15.19
N PRO A 126 -18.72 5.68 15.76
CA PRO A 126 -19.47 6.68 15.01
C PRO A 126 -18.50 7.59 14.23
N ILE A 127 -18.19 7.21 13.00
CA ILE A 127 -17.34 7.98 12.09
C ILE A 127 -18.20 8.82 11.14
N SER A 128 -17.81 10.07 10.90
CA SER A 128 -18.50 10.95 9.94
C SER A 128 -18.44 10.38 8.53
N TYR A 129 -19.53 10.51 7.77
CA TYR A 129 -19.66 10.00 6.41
C TYR A 129 -18.52 10.48 5.47
N ILE A 130 -18.02 11.70 5.68
CA ILE A 130 -16.89 12.25 4.92
C ILE A 130 -15.64 11.39 5.07
N TYR A 131 -15.32 10.91 6.27
CA TYR A 131 -14.15 10.06 6.48
C TYR A 131 -14.34 8.67 5.86
N CYS A 132 -15.54 8.12 5.89
CA CYS A 132 -15.85 6.87 5.20
C CYS A 132 -15.72 7.01 3.68
N LEU A 133 -16.15 8.13 3.10
CA LEU A 133 -15.95 8.44 1.68
C LEU A 133 -14.48 8.62 1.32
N ILE A 134 -13.69 9.32 2.14
CA ILE A 134 -12.25 9.46 1.93
C ILE A 134 -11.57 8.09 1.92
N PHE A 135 -11.94 7.22 2.87
CA PHE A 135 -11.44 5.85 2.90
C PHE A 135 -11.84 5.07 1.63
N GLY A 136 -13.11 5.13 1.23
CA GLY A 136 -13.59 4.52 -0.01
C GLY A 136 -12.82 5.00 -1.25
N ALA A 137 -12.58 6.31 -1.35
CA ALA A 137 -11.81 6.89 -2.45
C ALA A 137 -10.33 6.47 -2.43
N LEU A 138 -9.75 6.23 -1.26
CA LEU A 138 -8.36 5.80 -1.11
C LEU A 138 -8.14 4.33 -1.55
N ILE A 139 -9.11 3.45 -1.29
CA ILE A 139 -8.99 2.01 -1.61
C ILE A 139 -9.59 1.64 -2.97
N SER A 140 -10.38 2.53 -3.57
CA SER A 140 -11.07 2.23 -4.82
C SER A 140 -10.16 2.11 -6.06
N PRO A 141 -9.09 2.91 -6.23
CA PRO A 141 -8.16 2.72 -7.35
C PRO A 141 -7.42 1.39 -7.20
N THR A 142 -7.49 0.53 -8.23
CA THR A 142 -6.74 -0.73 -8.26
C THR A 142 -5.28 -0.47 -8.64
N ASP A 143 -4.33 -0.96 -7.84
CA ASP A 143 -2.89 -0.81 -8.11
C ASP A 143 -2.45 -1.71 -9.29
N PRO A 144 -2.02 -1.15 -10.44
CA PRO A 144 -1.51 -1.95 -11.56
C PRO A 144 -0.17 -2.63 -11.23
N VAL A 145 0.62 -2.10 -10.29
CA VAL A 145 1.93 -2.64 -9.93
C VAL A 145 1.80 -4.01 -9.27
N ALA A 146 0.77 -4.19 -8.44
CA ALA A 146 0.50 -5.46 -7.78
C ALA A 146 0.14 -6.59 -8.76
N VAL A 147 -0.52 -6.29 -9.88
CA VAL A 147 -0.92 -7.28 -10.89
C VAL A 147 0.20 -7.56 -11.90
N LEU A 148 0.95 -6.53 -12.31
CA LEU A 148 2.09 -6.66 -13.23
C LEU A 148 3.25 -7.51 -12.68
N GLY A 149 3.32 -7.75 -11.36
CA GLY A 149 4.32 -8.61 -10.74
C GLY A 149 3.98 -10.10 -10.72
N ILE A 150 2.75 -10.48 -11.10
CA ILE A 150 2.23 -11.86 -11.06
C ILE A 150 2.12 -12.47 -12.48
N MET A 151 2.20 -11.64 -13.52
CA MET A 151 2.31 -12.07 -14.93
C MET A 151 3.77 -12.14 -15.36
#